data_AF-A0A6B1HWN2-F1
#
_entry.id   AF-A0A6B1HWN2-F1
#
_cell.length_a   1.000
_cell.length_b   1.000
_cell.length_c   1.000
_cell.angle_alpha   90.00
_cell.angle_beta   90.00
_cell.angle_gamma   90.00
#
_symmetry.space_group_name_H-M   'P 1'
#
loop_
_entity.id
_entity.type
_entity.pdbx_description
1 polymer ?
#
loop_
_entity_poly.entity_id
_entity_poly.type
_entity_poly.pdbx_seq_one_letter_code
_entity_poly.pdbx_strand_id
1 'polypeptide(L)'
;MTALSNMRWLVLLLVSSSSVAAQTPSAWVVGGTSGEPWAAAAERWIALDDSVHAGAIQPRAIPLGHTVTRQLVRTGIATTQRNLFGYRWSLHKGPRQIEADTLEVGWHPRLWLGGGTNALAPEVMRGLVDGDELTASFAHRARADGRPNSAQFITLDLGVPVPVDSIVFFPPQTGLTSDNQRQRELFARAYEVSRTNVPVEWLIFEDETTSTGSSGYHPLDEIIASTFANNTSVVSLATDLRFTRFLRFKFGEVSTTTLLAEIEVFGRGYPQE
;
A
#
# COMPACT_ATOMS: atom_id res chain seq x y z
N MET A 1 -16.84 27.08 -77.10
CA MET A 1 -16.71 25.61 -77.28
C MET A 1 -15.50 25.42 -78.18
N THR A 2 -14.36 24.82 -77.82
CA THR A 2 -13.97 23.67 -76.97
C THR A 2 -12.46 23.85 -76.64
N ALA A 3 -11.98 23.61 -75.40
CA ALA A 3 -11.30 22.38 -74.92
C ALA A 3 -9.96 22.09 -75.64
N LEU A 4 -8.80 21.74 -75.06
CA LEU A 4 -8.35 21.24 -73.74
C LEU A 4 -6.81 21.37 -73.67
N SER A 5 -6.24 21.52 -72.46
CA SER A 5 -4.80 21.44 -72.17
C SER A 5 -4.54 20.71 -70.85
N ASN A 6 -3.59 19.77 -70.91
CA ASN A 6 -2.79 19.06 -69.90
C ASN A 6 -2.72 19.62 -68.47
N MET A 7 -2.65 18.74 -67.45
CA MET A 7 -1.46 18.59 -66.59
C MET A 7 -1.57 17.38 -65.62
N ARG A 8 -0.47 16.63 -65.49
CA ARG A 8 -0.23 15.54 -64.52
C ARG A 8 0.03 16.11 -63.12
N TRP A 9 -0.47 15.44 -62.07
CA TRP A 9 0.05 15.58 -60.71
C TRP A 9 0.30 14.21 -60.08
N LEU A 10 1.53 14.05 -59.61
CA LEU A 10 2.11 12.93 -58.88
C LEU A 10 1.79 13.14 -57.40
N VAL A 11 1.14 12.18 -56.73
CA VAL A 11 0.94 12.22 -55.27
C VAL A 11 2.02 11.38 -54.60
N LEU A 12 2.89 12.06 -53.84
CA LEU A 12 3.84 11.47 -52.90
C LEU A 12 3.05 11.01 -51.66
N LEU A 13 3.02 9.70 -51.37
CA LEU A 13 2.52 9.19 -50.09
C LEU A 13 3.70 9.03 -49.13
N LEU A 14 3.73 9.89 -48.11
CA LEU A 14 4.67 9.84 -46.99
C LEU A 14 4.45 8.57 -46.16
N VAL A 15 5.50 7.75 -46.08
CA VAL A 15 5.64 6.69 -45.10
C VAL A 15 5.75 7.34 -43.72
N SER A 16 4.71 7.18 -42.90
CA SER A 16 4.76 7.56 -41.49
C SER A 16 5.19 6.33 -40.70
N SER A 17 6.48 6.26 -40.37
CA SER A 17 7.04 5.32 -39.40
C SER A 17 6.47 5.63 -38.02
N SER A 18 5.40 4.92 -37.65
CA SER A 18 4.87 4.92 -36.29
C SER A 18 5.65 3.90 -35.47
N SER A 19 6.39 4.40 -34.50
CA SER A 19 7.10 3.65 -33.46
C SER A 19 6.13 2.69 -32.77
N VAL A 20 6.40 1.38 -32.89
CA VAL A 20 5.74 0.37 -32.06
C VAL A 20 6.30 0.54 -30.65
N ALA A 21 5.59 1.29 -29.82
CA ALA A 21 5.77 1.26 -28.39
C ALA A 21 5.47 -0.16 -27.88
N ALA A 22 6.29 -0.62 -26.94
CA ALA A 22 6.28 -1.95 -26.36
C ALA A 22 4.86 -2.44 -26.02
N GLN A 23 4.51 -3.62 -26.52
CA GLN A 23 3.36 -4.37 -26.05
C GLN A 23 3.53 -4.68 -24.56
N THR A 24 2.71 -4.05 -23.73
CA THR A 24 2.41 -4.54 -22.38
C THR A 24 1.22 -5.50 -22.54
N PRO A 25 1.38 -6.83 -22.37
CA PRO A 25 0.22 -7.70 -22.18
C PRO A 25 -0.19 -7.61 -20.70
N SER A 26 -1.45 -7.61 -20.29
CA SER A 26 -2.74 -7.50 -20.96
C SER A 26 -3.71 -7.23 -19.80
N ALA A 27 -4.67 -6.31 -19.97
CA ALA A 27 -5.71 -6.09 -18.97
C ALA A 27 -6.31 -7.44 -18.54
N TRP A 28 -6.56 -7.63 -17.24
CA TRP A 28 -7.21 -8.85 -16.76
C TRP A 28 -8.63 -8.90 -17.27
N VAL A 29 -8.97 -10.05 -17.83
CA VAL A 29 -10.23 -10.31 -18.52
C VAL A 29 -10.93 -11.47 -17.82
N VAL A 30 -12.18 -11.26 -17.39
CA VAL A 30 -13.01 -12.34 -16.86
C VAL A 30 -13.52 -13.16 -18.05
N GLY A 31 -13.14 -14.44 -18.13
CA GLY A 31 -13.56 -15.35 -19.21
C GLY A 31 -12.53 -15.65 -20.31
N GLY A 32 -11.25 -15.29 -20.13
CA GLY A 32 -10.17 -15.59 -21.08
C GLY A 32 -9.96 -14.51 -22.15
N THR A 33 -9.28 -14.85 -23.26
CA THR A 33 -8.81 -13.91 -24.30
C THR A 33 -9.89 -13.11 -25.04
N SER A 34 -11.18 -13.42 -24.82
CA SER A 34 -12.33 -12.73 -25.41
C SER A 34 -13.31 -12.13 -24.39
N GLY A 35 -12.97 -12.13 -23.10
CA GLY A 35 -13.87 -11.63 -22.07
C GLY A 35 -13.84 -10.10 -21.90
N GLU A 36 -14.55 -9.62 -20.89
CA GLU A 36 -14.72 -8.20 -20.62
C GLU A 36 -13.63 -7.63 -19.69
N PRO A 37 -13.12 -6.41 -19.92
CA PRO A 37 -12.20 -5.76 -18.98
C PRO A 37 -12.84 -5.62 -17.61
N TRP A 38 -12.08 -5.86 -16.53
CA TRP A 38 -12.58 -5.80 -15.15
C TRP A 38 -13.38 -4.53 -14.82
N ALA A 39 -12.95 -3.37 -15.31
CA ALA A 39 -13.66 -2.10 -15.11
C ALA A 39 -15.08 -2.10 -15.72
N ALA A 40 -15.28 -2.78 -16.85
CA ALA A 40 -16.59 -2.92 -17.50
C ALA A 40 -17.42 -4.08 -16.89
N ALA A 41 -16.76 -5.16 -16.46
CA ALA A 41 -17.41 -6.25 -15.73
C ALA A 41 -17.95 -5.79 -14.36
N ALA A 42 -17.25 -4.87 -13.69
CA ALA A 42 -17.69 -4.25 -12.44
C ALA A 42 -18.95 -3.38 -12.61
N GLU A 43 -19.18 -2.81 -13.80
CA GLU A 43 -20.40 -2.05 -14.12
C GLU A 43 -21.61 -2.95 -14.42
N ARG A 44 -21.37 -4.24 -14.71
CA ARG A 44 -22.40 -5.25 -15.00
C ARG A 44 -22.43 -6.34 -13.94
N TRP A 45 -22.82 -5.99 -12.72
CA TRP A 45 -23.25 -6.98 -11.74
C TRP A 45 -24.40 -7.82 -12.32
N ILE A 46 -24.13 -9.10 -12.63
CA ILE A 46 -24.95 -10.31 -12.46
C ILE A 46 -24.18 -11.43 -13.19
N ALA A 47 -23.29 -12.13 -12.48
CA ALA A 47 -22.86 -13.52 -12.74
C ALA A 47 -21.71 -13.90 -11.78
N LEU A 48 -21.89 -13.65 -10.49
CA LEU A 48 -21.25 -14.51 -9.49
C LEU A 48 -22.23 -15.67 -9.30
N ASP A 49 -21.75 -16.89 -9.48
CA ASP A 49 -22.45 -18.07 -8.99
C ASP A 49 -22.59 -17.91 -7.47
N ASP A 50 -23.75 -17.42 -7.05
CA ASP A 50 -24.11 -17.17 -5.65
C ASP A 50 -24.59 -18.45 -4.96
N SER A 51 -24.50 -19.60 -5.65
CA SER A 51 -24.89 -20.88 -5.08
C SER A 51 -23.86 -21.33 -4.03
N VAL A 52 -24.23 -21.11 -2.77
CA VAL A 52 -23.44 -21.52 -1.59
C VAL A 52 -23.50 -23.04 -1.46
N HIS A 53 -22.58 -23.73 -2.12
CA HIS A 53 -22.33 -25.16 -1.91
C HIS A 53 -21.16 -25.35 -0.94
N ALA A 54 -21.22 -26.38 -0.10
CA ALA A 54 -20.12 -26.74 0.79
C ALA A 54 -18.85 -26.99 -0.04
N GLY A 55 -17.81 -26.19 0.19
CA GLY A 55 -16.54 -26.26 -0.56
C GLY A 55 -16.40 -25.23 -1.70
N ALA A 56 -17.43 -24.43 -2.00
CA ALA A 56 -17.31 -23.34 -2.96
C ALA A 56 -16.39 -22.23 -2.42
N ILE A 57 -15.39 -21.83 -3.22
CA ILE A 57 -14.54 -20.67 -2.94
C ILE A 57 -15.36 -19.43 -3.29
N GLN A 58 -15.59 -18.57 -2.30
CA GLN A 58 -16.35 -17.33 -2.48
C GLN A 58 -15.38 -16.14 -2.39
N PRO A 59 -15.27 -15.31 -3.44
CA PRO A 59 -14.48 -14.09 -3.38
C PRO A 59 -14.98 -13.21 -2.22
N ARG A 60 -14.06 -12.73 -1.40
CA ARG A 60 -14.40 -11.86 -0.27
C ARG A 60 -14.26 -10.40 -0.67
N ALA A 61 -15.39 -9.72 -0.81
CA ALA A 61 -15.41 -8.29 -1.08
C ALA A 61 -14.88 -7.49 0.11
N ILE A 62 -14.21 -6.37 -0.17
CA ILE A 62 -13.84 -5.36 0.81
C ILE A 62 -15.08 -4.50 1.08
N PRO A 63 -15.67 -4.53 2.29
CA PRO A 63 -16.84 -3.73 2.60
C PRO A 63 -16.49 -2.23 2.59
N LEU A 64 -17.43 -1.40 2.14
CA LEU A 64 -17.26 0.05 2.18
C LEU A 64 -16.98 0.51 3.62
N GLY A 65 -16.05 1.46 3.77
CA GLY A 65 -15.69 2.05 5.06
C GLY A 65 -14.91 1.12 5.99
N HIS A 66 -14.47 -0.04 5.52
CA HIS A 66 -13.67 -0.97 6.33
C HIS A 66 -12.24 -1.03 5.82
N THR A 67 -11.31 -0.82 6.73
CA THR A 67 -9.88 -0.96 6.44
C THR A 67 -9.53 -2.44 6.24
N VAL A 68 -8.61 -2.70 5.31
CA VAL A 68 -8.06 -4.04 5.09
C VAL A 68 -7.06 -4.44 6.16
N THR A 69 -6.55 -3.49 6.96
CA THR A 69 -5.49 -3.75 7.95
C THR A 69 -5.96 -4.54 9.16
N ARG A 70 -7.26 -4.54 9.48
CA ARG A 70 -7.83 -5.23 10.66
C ARG A 70 -9.09 -6.04 10.33
N GLN A 71 -9.42 -6.99 11.20
CA GLN A 71 -10.68 -7.73 11.13
C GLN A 71 -11.89 -6.84 11.44
N LEU A 72 -13.04 -7.20 10.84
CA LEU A 72 -14.35 -6.60 11.17
C LEU A 72 -14.74 -6.81 12.63
N VAL A 73 -14.48 -8.02 13.14
CA VAL A 73 -14.77 -8.42 14.51
C VAL A 73 -13.49 -8.96 15.09
N ARG A 74 -13.06 -8.39 16.22
CA ARG A 74 -11.89 -8.87 16.94
C ARG A 74 -12.23 -10.20 17.61
N THR A 75 -11.69 -11.29 17.11
CA THR A 75 -11.98 -12.65 17.59
C THR A 75 -10.84 -13.28 18.41
N GLY A 76 -9.75 -12.54 18.64
CA GLY A 76 -8.55 -13.05 19.32
C GLY A 76 -7.89 -12.06 20.27
N ILE A 77 -6.90 -12.56 21.00
CA ILE A 77 -6.02 -11.74 21.85
C ILE A 77 -5.10 -10.87 20.98
N ALA A 78 -4.59 -9.76 21.53
CA ALA A 78 -3.82 -8.75 20.80
C ALA A 78 -2.66 -9.30 19.94
N THR A 79 -2.00 -10.38 20.38
CA THR A 79 -0.87 -11.03 19.66
C THR A 79 -1.28 -11.79 18.39
N THR A 80 -2.59 -11.96 18.17
CA THR A 80 -3.17 -12.68 17.02
C THR A 80 -3.88 -11.74 16.06
N GLN A 81 -3.44 -10.46 16.01
CA GLN A 81 -4.02 -9.47 15.11
C GLN A 81 -4.03 -9.97 13.66
N ARG A 82 -5.17 -9.81 13.01
CA ARG A 82 -5.46 -10.31 11.67
C ARG A 82 -5.98 -9.19 10.78
N ASN A 83 -5.69 -9.28 9.49
CA ASN A 83 -6.27 -8.39 8.49
C ASN A 83 -7.75 -8.69 8.24
N LEU A 84 -8.37 -7.92 7.35
CA LEU A 84 -9.77 -8.09 6.97
C LEU A 84 -10.07 -9.53 6.53
N PHE A 85 -9.15 -10.16 5.79
CA PHE A 85 -9.29 -11.51 5.25
C PHE A 85 -9.06 -12.62 6.28
N GLY A 86 -8.65 -12.28 7.50
CA GLY A 86 -8.43 -13.23 8.59
C GLY A 86 -7.01 -13.78 8.67
N TYR A 87 -6.06 -13.28 7.87
CA TYR A 87 -4.66 -13.68 7.95
C TYR A 87 -3.93 -12.91 9.05
N ARG A 88 -3.12 -13.63 9.82
CA ARG A 88 -2.35 -13.06 10.94
C ARG A 88 -1.22 -12.15 10.42
N TRP A 89 -1.04 -11.00 11.07
CA TRP A 89 0.10 -10.12 10.80
C TRP A 89 1.41 -10.68 11.36
N SER A 90 2.44 -10.68 10.52
CA SER A 90 3.83 -10.83 10.94
C SER A 90 4.51 -9.47 11.13
N LEU A 91 5.47 -9.40 12.05
CA LEU A 91 6.34 -8.23 12.23
C LEU A 91 7.71 -8.40 11.56
N HIS A 92 7.94 -9.54 10.91
CA HIS A 92 9.18 -9.87 10.24
C HIS A 92 9.08 -9.68 8.73
N LYS A 93 10.15 -9.15 8.14
CA LYS A 93 10.34 -9.13 6.70
C LYS A 93 10.65 -10.54 6.16
N GLY A 94 11.68 -11.19 6.71
CA GLY A 94 12.29 -12.39 6.13
C GLY A 94 11.47 -13.69 6.26
N PRO A 95 11.59 -14.63 5.30
CA PRO A 95 10.78 -15.85 5.21
C PRO A 95 11.07 -16.83 6.35
N ARG A 96 12.33 -16.99 6.76
CA ARG A 96 12.71 -17.93 7.82
C ARG A 96 11.99 -17.67 9.14
N GLN A 97 11.79 -16.39 9.47
CA GLN A 97 11.15 -16.00 10.71
C GLN A 97 9.64 -16.17 10.64
N ILE A 98 9.02 -15.94 9.48
CA ILE A 98 7.57 -16.14 9.35
C ILE A 98 7.18 -17.61 9.22
N GLU A 99 8.02 -18.44 8.60
CA GLU A 99 7.84 -19.89 8.51
C GLU A 99 7.85 -20.52 9.91
N ALA A 100 8.72 -20.03 10.80
CA ALA A 100 8.76 -20.45 12.21
C ALA A 100 7.43 -20.15 12.95
N ASP A 101 6.72 -19.10 12.53
CA ASP A 101 5.40 -18.73 13.03
C ASP A 101 4.25 -19.43 12.28
N THR A 102 4.56 -20.39 11.40
CA THR A 102 3.60 -21.09 10.50
C THR A 102 2.86 -20.14 9.55
N LEU A 103 3.50 -19.04 9.17
CA LEU A 103 3.00 -18.04 8.23
C LEU A 103 3.72 -18.17 6.89
N GLU A 104 3.10 -17.64 5.83
CA GLU A 104 3.55 -17.80 4.45
C GLU A 104 3.63 -16.46 3.71
N VAL A 105 4.74 -16.22 3.00
CA VAL A 105 4.92 -15.05 2.13
C VAL A 105 3.90 -15.11 1.00
N GLY A 106 3.26 -13.99 0.68
CA GLY A 106 2.24 -13.95 -0.37
C GLY A 106 0.83 -14.24 0.11
N TRP A 107 0.67 -14.70 1.35
CA TRP A 107 -0.64 -14.91 1.98
C TRP A 107 -0.82 -14.05 3.22
N HIS A 108 0.20 -14.06 4.08
CA HIS A 108 0.14 -13.36 5.36
C HIS A 108 0.63 -11.93 5.22
N PRO A 109 -0.12 -10.95 5.76
CA PRO A 109 0.32 -9.58 5.79
C PRO A 109 1.51 -9.41 6.75
N ARG A 110 2.39 -8.46 6.45
CA ARG A 110 3.64 -8.24 7.19
C ARG A 110 3.89 -6.75 7.37
N LEU A 111 4.41 -6.37 8.53
CA LEU A 111 4.81 -5.00 8.86
C LEU A 111 6.26 -5.02 9.37
N TRP A 112 7.15 -4.23 8.79
CA TRP A 112 8.52 -4.12 9.28
C TRP A 112 9.08 -2.70 9.19
N LEU A 113 10.16 -2.44 9.93
CA LEU A 113 10.86 -1.15 9.96
C LEU A 113 12.19 -1.26 9.19
N GLY A 114 12.45 -0.30 8.30
CA GLY A 114 13.71 -0.22 7.56
C GLY A 114 13.84 -1.22 6.39
N GLY A 115 15.07 -1.33 5.85
CA GLY A 115 15.35 -2.08 4.62
C GLY A 115 16.19 -3.36 4.78
N GLY A 116 16.64 -3.69 5.99
CA GLY A 116 17.55 -4.82 6.22
C GLY A 116 16.94 -6.19 5.91
N THR A 117 17.77 -7.20 5.60
CA THR A 117 17.33 -8.58 5.28
C THR A 117 16.39 -9.18 6.34
N ASN A 118 16.71 -9.01 7.61
CA ASN A 118 15.92 -9.51 8.74
C ASN A 118 15.21 -8.36 9.47
N ALA A 119 14.76 -7.34 8.72
CA ALA A 119 14.03 -6.23 9.29
C ALA A 119 12.83 -6.73 10.11
N LEU A 120 12.69 -6.14 11.29
CA LEU A 120 11.70 -6.50 12.30
C LEU A 120 11.09 -5.20 12.84
N ALA A 121 9.78 -5.16 12.97
CA ALA A 121 9.12 -4.13 13.76
C ALA A 121 9.03 -4.54 15.24
N PRO A 122 9.27 -3.61 16.19
CA PRO A 122 8.96 -3.83 17.60
C PRO A 122 7.52 -4.29 17.83
N GLU A 123 7.28 -5.15 18.82
CA GLU A 123 5.94 -5.70 19.13
C GLU A 123 4.86 -4.64 19.34
N VAL A 124 5.22 -3.47 19.88
CA VAL A 124 4.30 -2.34 20.06
C VAL A 124 3.72 -1.82 18.74
N MET A 125 4.46 -1.94 17.62
CA MET A 125 4.00 -1.50 16.29
C MET A 125 2.94 -2.43 15.70
N ARG A 126 2.66 -3.58 16.32
CA ARG A 126 1.47 -4.37 16.01
C ARG A 126 0.20 -3.54 16.19
N GLY A 127 0.20 -2.61 17.14
CA GLY A 127 -0.91 -1.70 17.37
C GLY A 127 -1.12 -0.67 16.27
N LEU A 128 -0.29 -0.61 15.23
CA LEU A 128 -0.56 0.23 14.05
C LEU A 128 -1.64 -0.35 13.13
N VAL A 129 -2.03 -1.61 13.35
CA VAL A 129 -2.98 -2.34 12.50
C VAL A 129 -3.98 -3.13 13.36
N ASP A 130 -4.13 -2.75 14.64
CA ASP A 130 -4.97 -3.48 15.59
C ASP A 130 -6.34 -2.85 15.83
N GLY A 131 -6.53 -1.62 15.36
CA GLY A 131 -7.75 -0.86 15.53
C GLY A 131 -7.89 -0.18 16.88
N ASP A 132 -6.86 -0.17 17.73
CA ASP A 132 -6.79 0.65 18.92
C ASP A 132 -6.27 2.05 18.59
N GLU A 133 -7.21 2.95 18.38
CA GLU A 133 -6.95 4.35 18.06
C GLU A 133 -6.47 5.18 19.28
N LEU A 134 -6.47 4.58 20.49
CA LEU A 134 -6.18 5.29 21.74
C LEU A 134 -4.73 5.19 22.16
N THR A 135 -3.99 4.19 21.67
CA THR A 135 -2.63 3.89 22.11
C THR A 135 -1.62 4.23 21.02
N ALA A 136 -0.57 4.97 21.35
CA ALA A 136 0.51 5.21 20.41
C ALA A 136 1.35 3.94 20.22
N SER A 137 1.37 3.43 18.99
CA SER A 137 2.05 2.20 18.58
C SER A 137 3.37 2.47 17.87
N PHE A 138 3.61 3.72 17.48
CA PHE A 138 4.88 4.22 16.94
C PHE A 138 5.22 5.57 17.56
N ALA A 139 6.50 5.78 17.86
CA ALA A 139 7.02 7.05 18.33
C ALA A 139 8.39 7.35 17.72
N HIS A 140 8.47 8.42 16.94
CA HIS A 140 9.73 8.95 16.43
C HIS A 140 10.06 10.25 17.14
N ARG A 141 11.01 10.17 18.07
CA ARG A 141 11.29 11.26 19.02
C ARG A 141 12.02 12.41 18.34
N ALA A 142 11.71 13.63 18.79
CA ALA A 142 12.56 14.78 18.51
C ALA A 142 13.96 14.55 19.07
N ARG A 143 14.98 15.10 18.40
CA ARG A 143 16.34 15.08 18.92
C ARG A 143 16.50 16.09 20.06
N ALA A 144 17.29 15.72 21.06
CA ALA A 144 17.59 16.61 22.19
C ALA A 144 18.36 17.88 21.79
N ASP A 145 19.08 17.86 20.66
CA ASP A 145 19.84 18.98 20.12
C ASP A 145 19.02 19.95 19.24
N GLY A 146 17.70 19.73 19.13
CA GLY A 146 16.78 20.55 18.34
C GLY A 146 16.92 20.41 16.82
N ARG A 147 17.86 19.59 16.34
CA ARG A 147 18.03 19.32 14.91
C ARG A 147 16.92 18.38 14.40
N PRO A 148 16.67 18.37 13.08
CA PRO A 148 15.79 17.37 12.47
C PRO A 148 16.21 15.95 12.80
N ASN A 149 15.26 15.09 13.18
CA ASN A 149 15.49 13.66 13.33
C ASN A 149 15.77 12.98 11.97
N SER A 150 16.34 11.78 12.00
CA SER A 150 16.57 11.00 10.78
C SER A 150 15.26 10.55 10.15
N ALA A 151 15.27 10.15 8.89
CA ALA A 151 14.15 9.42 8.33
C ALA A 151 14.03 8.02 8.99
N GLN A 152 12.81 7.59 9.24
CA GLN A 152 12.44 6.21 9.51
C GLN A 152 11.35 5.81 8.54
N PHE A 153 11.30 4.53 8.17
CA PHE A 153 10.24 4.06 7.29
C PHE A 153 9.70 2.70 7.70
N ILE A 154 8.39 2.56 7.52
CA ILE A 154 7.60 1.36 7.79
C ILE A 154 7.14 0.82 6.44
N THR A 155 7.23 -0.48 6.24
CA THR A 155 6.66 -1.14 5.07
C THR A 155 5.55 -2.09 5.52
N LEU A 156 4.39 -1.99 4.88
CA LEU A 156 3.31 -2.97 4.94
C LEU A 156 3.34 -3.80 3.66
N ASP A 157 3.45 -5.12 3.79
CA ASP A 157 3.02 -6.08 2.78
C ASP A 157 1.61 -6.52 3.15
N LEU A 158 0.64 -6.30 2.27
CA LEU A 158 -0.75 -6.73 2.48
C LEU A 158 -0.92 -8.25 2.29
N GLY A 159 0.16 -8.96 1.94
CA GLY A 159 0.19 -10.38 1.65
C GLY A 159 -0.12 -10.61 0.17
N VAL A 160 -1.32 -10.19 -0.22
CA VAL A 160 -1.84 -10.24 -1.60
C VAL A 160 -2.10 -8.82 -2.15
N PRO A 161 -2.16 -8.63 -3.48
CA PRO A 161 -2.62 -7.38 -4.05
C PRO A 161 -4.07 -7.02 -3.66
N VAL A 162 -4.26 -5.82 -3.15
CA VAL A 162 -5.56 -5.27 -2.75
C VAL A 162 -5.87 -4.02 -3.57
N PRO A 163 -7.11 -3.84 -4.08
CA PRO A 163 -7.50 -2.63 -4.80
C PRO A 163 -7.69 -1.45 -3.81
N VAL A 164 -6.61 -0.71 -3.54
CA VAL A 164 -6.53 0.39 -2.56
C VAL A 164 -6.85 1.72 -3.23
N ASP A 165 -7.67 2.55 -2.56
CA ASP A 165 -8.02 3.90 -3.01
C ASP A 165 -7.88 4.98 -1.92
N SER A 166 -7.67 4.57 -0.67
CA SER A 166 -7.51 5.54 0.41
C SER A 166 -6.69 4.99 1.55
N ILE A 167 -5.93 5.88 2.19
CA ILE A 167 -5.00 5.55 3.27
C ILE A 167 -5.16 6.62 4.35
N VAL A 168 -5.26 6.19 5.60
CA VAL A 168 -5.42 7.08 6.75
C VAL A 168 -4.37 6.72 7.79
N PHE A 169 -3.75 7.72 8.41
CA PHE A 169 -2.85 7.50 9.56
C PHE A 169 -2.88 8.70 10.49
N PHE A 170 -2.76 8.43 11.79
CA PHE A 170 -2.95 9.45 12.82
C PHE A 170 -2.31 9.05 14.16
N PRO A 171 -1.94 10.01 15.02
CA PRO A 171 -1.62 9.75 16.42
C PRO A 171 -2.92 9.52 17.22
N PRO A 172 -2.83 9.07 18.49
CA PRO A 172 -4.00 9.05 19.36
C PRO A 172 -4.67 10.42 19.46
N GLN A 173 -5.99 10.45 19.27
CA GLN A 173 -6.76 11.71 19.23
C GLN A 173 -7.11 12.24 20.63
N THR A 174 -6.89 11.43 21.67
CA THR A 174 -7.11 11.75 23.08
C THR A 174 -5.86 11.48 23.92
N GLY A 175 -5.84 12.03 25.13
CA GLY A 175 -4.77 11.78 26.10
C GLY A 175 -3.58 12.74 26.01
N LEU A 176 -2.68 12.58 26.98
CA LEU A 176 -1.47 13.38 27.15
C LEU A 176 -0.25 12.45 27.15
N THR A 177 0.90 12.97 26.75
CA THR A 177 2.20 12.31 26.95
C THR A 177 2.67 12.49 28.40
N SER A 178 3.75 11.79 28.77
CA SER A 178 4.45 12.00 30.06
C SER A 178 4.86 13.46 30.28
N ASP A 179 5.12 14.19 29.19
CA ASP A 179 5.60 15.57 29.21
C ASP A 179 4.44 16.57 29.07
N ASN A 180 3.21 16.12 29.34
CA ASN A 180 1.97 16.91 29.31
C ASN A 180 1.63 17.52 27.93
N GLN A 181 2.13 16.94 26.84
CA GLN A 181 1.76 17.33 25.49
C GLN A 181 0.53 16.54 25.04
N ARG A 182 -0.37 17.18 24.29
CA ARG A 182 -1.53 16.49 23.70
C ARG A 182 -1.06 15.55 22.61
N GLN A 183 -1.44 14.28 22.70
CA GLN A 183 -0.97 13.28 21.73
C GLN A 183 -1.41 13.62 20.30
N ARG A 184 -2.62 14.15 20.13
CA ARG A 184 -3.14 14.61 18.83
C ARG A 184 -2.32 15.71 18.17
N GLU A 185 -1.47 16.44 18.90
CA GLU A 185 -0.61 17.51 18.38
C GLU A 185 0.76 17.00 17.90
N LEU A 186 1.08 15.73 18.22
CA LEU A 186 2.30 15.01 17.84
C LEU A 186 2.09 14.15 16.59
N PHE A 187 1.42 14.70 15.58
CA PHE A 187 1.18 14.04 14.31
C PHE A 187 2.36 14.16 13.34
N ALA A 188 2.37 13.34 12.30
CA ALA A 188 3.40 13.35 11.28
C ALA A 188 3.44 14.68 10.52
N ARG A 189 4.45 15.51 10.80
CA ARG A 189 4.66 16.82 10.16
C ARG A 189 5.27 16.72 8.77
N ALA A 190 6.18 15.78 8.59
CA ALA A 190 6.72 15.41 7.29
C ALA A 190 6.52 13.91 7.10
N TYR A 191 6.03 13.55 5.91
CA TYR A 191 5.81 12.17 5.54
C TYR A 191 5.89 11.98 4.03
N GLU A 192 6.17 10.75 3.64
CA GLU A 192 5.97 10.28 2.28
C GLU A 192 5.29 8.91 2.33
N VAL A 193 4.30 8.70 1.47
CA VAL A 193 3.63 7.41 1.30
C VAL A 193 3.82 6.99 -0.15
N SER A 194 4.35 5.79 -0.35
CA SER A 194 4.53 5.18 -1.65
C SER A 194 3.93 3.78 -1.71
N ARG A 195 3.64 3.29 -2.92
CA ARG A 195 3.10 1.95 -3.15
C ARG A 195 3.77 1.24 -4.32
N THR A 196 3.69 -0.08 -4.31
CA THR A 196 3.85 -0.92 -5.50
C THR A 196 2.99 -2.18 -5.40
N ASN A 197 2.62 -2.74 -6.56
CA ASN A 197 2.09 -4.08 -6.66
C ASN A 197 3.16 -5.13 -6.96
N VAL A 198 4.36 -4.69 -7.35
CA VAL A 198 5.40 -5.55 -7.88
C VAL A 198 6.25 -6.07 -6.73
N PRO A 199 6.29 -7.39 -6.49
CA PRO A 199 7.25 -7.97 -5.57
C PRO A 199 8.67 -7.84 -6.16
N VAL A 200 9.58 -7.22 -5.41
CA VAL A 200 11.00 -7.16 -5.77
C VAL A 200 11.83 -7.82 -4.66
N GLU A 201 12.91 -8.51 -5.04
CA GLU A 201 13.72 -9.34 -4.14
C GLU A 201 14.19 -8.59 -2.90
N TRP A 202 14.72 -7.37 -3.07
CA TRP A 202 15.19 -6.55 -1.96
C TRP A 202 14.07 -6.08 -1.01
N LEU A 203 12.83 -6.00 -1.50
CA LEU A 203 11.69 -5.60 -0.67
C LEU A 203 11.20 -6.77 0.19
N ILE A 204 11.40 -8.01 -0.26
CA ILE A 204 10.82 -9.20 0.36
C ILE A 204 11.87 -10.02 1.13
N PHE A 205 13.10 -10.10 0.59
CA PHE A 205 14.09 -11.10 0.99
C PHE A 205 15.48 -10.55 1.24
N GLU A 206 15.95 -9.56 0.47
CA GLU A 206 17.36 -9.13 0.56
C GLU A 206 17.57 -7.88 1.43
N ASP A 207 18.82 -7.49 1.62
CA ASP A 207 19.16 -6.20 2.23
C ASP A 207 19.04 -5.08 1.19
N GLU A 208 18.17 -4.10 1.45
CA GLU A 208 17.88 -3.03 0.50
C GLU A 208 19.11 -2.18 0.16
N THR A 209 20.00 -1.90 1.13
CA THR A 209 21.21 -1.10 0.88
C THR A 209 22.18 -1.85 -0.03
N THR A 210 22.34 -3.15 0.19
CA THR A 210 23.20 -4.02 -0.60
C THR A 210 22.67 -4.17 -2.02
N SER A 211 21.36 -4.45 -2.18
CA SER A 211 20.75 -4.71 -3.48
C SER A 211 20.60 -3.44 -4.34
N THR A 212 20.34 -2.29 -3.72
CA THR A 212 20.21 -1.01 -4.45
C THR A 212 21.54 -0.27 -4.58
N GLY A 213 22.60 -0.73 -3.91
CA GLY A 213 23.91 -0.07 -3.87
C GLY A 213 23.92 1.30 -3.20
N SER A 214 22.87 1.66 -2.46
CA SER A 214 22.78 2.96 -1.78
C SER A 214 22.12 2.83 -0.41
N SER A 215 22.66 3.51 0.57
CA SER A 215 22.10 3.53 1.92
C SER A 215 20.97 4.54 2.03
N GLY A 216 19.91 4.19 2.75
CA GLY A 216 18.87 5.14 3.13
C GLY A 216 17.47 4.63 2.83
N TYR A 217 16.56 5.58 2.64
CA TYR A 217 15.18 5.31 2.27
C TYR A 217 15.05 5.30 0.73
N HIS A 218 14.39 4.28 0.20
CA HIS A 218 13.97 4.23 -1.18
C HIS A 218 12.44 4.18 -1.26
N PRO A 219 11.80 5.09 -2.01
CA PRO A 219 10.38 4.98 -2.26
C PRO A 219 10.06 3.77 -3.14
N LEU A 220 8.80 3.33 -3.08
CA LEU A 220 8.25 2.37 -4.03
C LEU A 220 7.87 3.06 -5.35
N ASP A 221 7.44 2.28 -6.34
CA ASP A 221 7.22 2.71 -7.73
C ASP A 221 6.35 3.97 -7.88
N GLU A 222 5.32 4.11 -7.04
CA GLU A 222 4.40 5.25 -7.07
C GLU A 222 4.41 6.00 -5.74
N ILE A 223 4.68 7.30 -5.78
CA ILE A 223 4.45 8.20 -4.63
C ILE A 223 2.97 8.59 -4.60
N ILE A 224 2.28 8.21 -3.54
CA ILE A 224 0.87 8.59 -3.29
C ILE A 224 0.80 10.03 -2.78
N ALA A 225 1.66 10.37 -1.81
CA ALA A 225 1.74 11.71 -1.24
C ALA A 225 3.11 11.94 -0.60
N SER A 226 3.58 13.18 -0.65
CA SER A 226 4.80 13.62 0.04
C SER A 226 4.62 15.06 0.52
N THR A 227 5.01 15.34 1.77
CA THR A 227 4.95 16.69 2.33
C THR A 227 5.99 16.88 3.43
N PHE A 228 6.47 18.11 3.57
CA PHE A 228 7.36 18.53 4.65
C PHE A 228 6.65 19.42 5.70
N ALA A 229 5.36 19.73 5.50
CA ALA A 229 4.65 20.75 6.27
C ALA A 229 3.17 20.40 6.49
N ASN A 230 2.88 19.18 6.93
CA ASN A 230 1.53 18.81 7.34
C ASN A 230 1.10 19.58 8.60
N ASN A 231 -0.14 20.05 8.59
CA ASN A 231 -0.79 20.74 9.70
C ASN A 231 -2.06 20.02 10.21
N THR A 232 -2.34 18.82 9.72
CA THR A 232 -3.51 18.01 10.09
C THR A 232 -3.12 16.83 10.97
N SER A 233 -3.86 16.59 12.05
CA SER A 233 -3.59 15.47 12.97
C SER A 233 -3.90 14.12 12.33
N VAL A 234 -5.05 14.05 11.66
CA VAL A 234 -5.48 12.88 10.89
C VAL A 234 -5.15 13.13 9.44
N VAL A 235 -4.23 12.34 8.90
CA VAL A 235 -3.89 12.40 7.48
C VAL A 235 -4.78 11.41 6.75
N SER A 236 -5.58 11.91 5.82
CA SER A 236 -6.43 11.11 4.94
C SER A 236 -6.03 11.35 3.50
N LEU A 237 -5.47 10.33 2.85
CA LEU A 237 -5.00 10.37 1.47
C LEU A 237 -6.02 9.64 0.58
N ALA A 238 -6.56 10.35 -0.41
CA ALA A 238 -7.32 9.74 -1.49
C ALA A 238 -6.38 9.50 -2.69
N THR A 239 -6.53 8.36 -3.34
CA THR A 239 -5.76 7.97 -4.53
C THR A 239 -6.64 7.23 -5.52
N ASP A 240 -6.15 7.09 -6.75
CA ASP A 240 -6.79 6.22 -7.73
C ASP A 240 -6.81 4.77 -7.21
N LEU A 241 -7.93 4.08 -7.46
CA LEU A 241 -8.09 2.67 -7.16
C LEU A 241 -7.04 1.85 -7.94
N ARG A 242 -6.06 1.30 -7.23
CA ARG A 242 -5.03 0.44 -7.82
C ARG A 242 -4.77 -0.76 -6.94
N PHE A 243 -4.50 -1.90 -7.59
CA PHE A 243 -3.94 -3.05 -6.89
C PHE A 243 -2.60 -2.67 -6.27
N THR A 244 -2.52 -2.86 -4.97
CA THR A 244 -1.40 -2.50 -4.12
C THR A 244 -1.10 -3.70 -3.25
N ARG A 245 0.15 -4.15 -3.26
CA ARG A 245 0.62 -5.17 -2.33
C ARG A 245 1.48 -4.56 -1.24
N PHE A 246 2.37 -3.64 -1.61
CA PHE A 246 3.28 -2.98 -0.70
C PHE A 246 2.92 -1.52 -0.54
N LEU A 247 2.88 -1.07 0.71
CA LEU A 247 2.80 0.33 1.10
C LEU A 247 4.01 0.67 1.95
N ARG A 248 4.60 1.84 1.72
CA ARG A 248 5.74 2.30 2.50
C ARG A 248 5.50 3.73 2.97
N PHE A 249 5.74 3.93 4.26
CA PHE A 249 5.52 5.18 4.97
C PHE A 249 6.85 5.68 5.50
N LYS A 250 7.33 6.81 5.00
CA LYS A 250 8.48 7.54 5.53
C LYS A 250 8.01 8.61 6.50
N PHE A 251 8.67 8.71 7.65
CA PHE A 251 8.48 9.76 8.65
C PHE A 251 9.83 10.31 9.11
N GLY A 252 9.82 11.53 9.66
CA GLY A 252 11.01 12.14 10.26
C GLY A 252 11.46 13.38 9.49
N GLU A 253 12.76 13.69 9.54
CA GLU A 253 13.32 14.92 8.98
C GLU A 253 12.70 16.19 9.58
N VAL A 254 12.28 16.10 10.85
CA VAL A 254 11.62 17.19 11.60
C VAL A 254 12.19 17.31 13.01
N SER A 255 12.09 18.50 13.60
CA SER A 255 12.55 18.77 14.96
C SER A 255 11.51 18.44 16.05
N THR A 256 10.39 17.78 15.68
CA THR A 256 9.28 17.47 16.60
C THR A 256 9.07 15.96 16.70
N THR A 257 8.46 15.53 17.80
CA THR A 257 8.09 14.13 17.99
C THR A 257 6.87 13.81 17.12
N THR A 258 6.92 12.67 16.43
CA THR A 258 5.79 12.08 15.70
C THR A 258 5.32 10.83 16.44
N LEU A 259 4.01 10.71 16.64
CA LEU A 259 3.33 9.52 17.12
C LEU A 259 2.40 8.98 16.03
N LEU A 260 2.17 7.68 16.02
CA LEU A 260 1.05 7.05 15.30
C LEU A 260 0.35 6.06 16.23
N ALA A 261 -0.97 6.08 16.21
CA ALA A 261 -1.82 5.06 16.79
C ALA A 261 -2.03 3.94 15.77
N GLU A 262 -2.59 4.31 14.62
CA GLU A 262 -3.10 3.37 13.62
C GLU A 262 -2.73 3.83 12.20
N ILE A 263 -2.59 2.85 11.31
CA ILE A 263 -2.57 3.01 9.86
C ILE A 263 -3.73 2.19 9.30
N GLU A 264 -4.61 2.88 8.59
CA GLU A 264 -5.76 2.29 7.92
C GLU A 264 -5.58 2.37 6.42
N VAL A 265 -5.95 1.28 5.73
CA VAL A 265 -5.85 1.16 4.28
C VAL A 265 -7.19 0.69 3.79
N PHE A 266 -7.82 1.47 2.92
CA PHE A 266 -9.15 1.20 2.41
C PHE A 266 -9.08 0.87 0.94
N GLY A 267 -10.04 0.04 0.52
CA GLY A 267 -10.16 -0.41 -0.84
C GLY A 267 -11.59 -0.78 -1.17
N ARG A 268 -11.82 -1.11 -2.43
CA ARG A 268 -13.15 -1.51 -2.93
C ARG A 268 -13.02 -2.66 -3.92
N GLY A 269 -13.96 -3.60 -3.88
CA GLY A 269 -13.96 -4.78 -4.75
C GLY A 269 -13.28 -5.98 -4.10
N TYR A 270 -12.55 -6.76 -4.90
CA TYR A 270 -11.95 -8.04 -4.49
C TYR A 270 -10.42 -8.00 -4.65
N PRO A 271 -9.65 -8.68 -3.78
CA PRO A 271 -8.21 -8.87 -3.97
C PRO A 271 -7.87 -9.63 -5.26
N GLN A 272 -6.64 -9.45 -5.76
CA GLN A 272 -6.10 -10.26 -6.86
C GLN A 272 -5.47 -11.53 -6.30
N GLU A 273 -5.71 -12.68 -6.94
CA GLU A 273 -5.01 -13.95 -6.66
C GLU A 273 -3.55 -13.90 -7.11
#